data_AF-A0A7V8EFS1-F1
#
_entry.id   AF-A0A7V8EFS1-F1
#
_cell.length_a   1.000
_cell.length_b   1.000
_cell.length_c   1.000
_cell.angle_alpha   90.00
_cell.angle_beta   90.00
_cell.angle_gamma   90.00
#
_symmetry.space_group_name_H-M   'P 1'
#
loop_
_entity.id
_entity.type
_entity.pdbx_description
1 polymer ?
#
loop_
_entity_poly.entity_id
_entity_poly.type
_entity_poly.pdbx_seq_one_letter_code
_entity_poly.pdbx_strand_id
1 'polypeptide(L)' 'MYTFKHPLAPTVRYDCDLAISVASYATDHLHEYDVFVVELECSPHGIGIEVVDKETGAALGIATIH' A
#
# COMPACT_ATOMS: atom_id res chain seq x y z
N MET A 1 -6.25 13.53 -3.83
CA MET A 1 -5.37 12.68 -4.65
C MET A 1 -4.28 12.02 -3.81
N TYR A 2 -4.31 10.70 -3.72
CA TYR A 2 -3.28 9.87 -3.07
C TYR A 2 -2.58 8.99 -4.11
N THR A 3 -1.25 8.98 -4.10
CA THR A 3 -0.44 8.13 -5.00
C THR A 3 0.16 6.97 -4.23
N PHE A 4 -0.14 5.74 -4.65
CA PHE A 4 0.41 4.52 -4.09
C PHE A 4 1.52 4.02 -5.01
N LYS A 5 2.73 3.90 -4.47
CA LYS A 5 3.85 3.27 -5.16
C LYS A 5 4.09 1.90 -4.53
N HIS A 6 4.11 0.85 -5.33
CA HIS A 6 4.38 -0.50 -4.85
C HIS A 6 5.64 -1.06 -5.52
N PRO A 7 6.47 -1.84 -4.82
CA PRO A 7 7.64 -2.47 -5.42
C PRO A 7 7.29 -3.54 -6.47
N LEU A 8 6.13 -4.20 -6.33
CA LEU A 8 5.72 -5.33 -7.17
C LEU A 8 4.46 -5.08 -8.00
N ALA A 9 3.84 -3.90 -7.88
CA ALA A 9 2.59 -3.56 -8.54
C ALA A 9 2.71 -2.16 -9.18
N PRO A 10 1.92 -1.85 -10.22
CA PRO A 10 1.98 -0.54 -10.86
C PRO A 10 1.70 0.60 -9.88
N THR A 11 2.31 1.76 -10.12
CA THR A 11 1.99 2.98 -9.38
C THR A 11 0.59 3.43 -9.75
N VAL A 12 -0.27 3.61 -8.75
CA VAL A 12 -1.69 3.97 -8.95
C VAL A 12 -2.08 5.21 -8.16
N ARG A 13 -3.14 5.87 -8.61
CA ARG A 13 -3.62 7.12 -8.06
C ARG A 13 -5.11 7.04 -7.80
N TYR A 14 -5.53 7.53 -6.65
CA TYR A 14 -6.93 7.62 -6.26
C TYR A 14 -7.27 9.05 -5.89
N ASP A 15 -8.43 9.52 -6.36
CA ASP A 15 -8.94 10.86 -6.04
C ASP A 15 -10.15 10.78 -5.12
N CYS A 16 -9.92 10.19 -3.95
CA CYS A 16 -10.90 10.01 -2.89
C CYS A 16 -10.22 10.16 -1.51
N ASP A 17 -11.00 10.04 -0.44
CA ASP A 17 -10.50 10.08 0.93
C ASP A 17 -9.48 8.95 1.20
N LEU A 18 -8.55 9.19 2.13
CA LEU A 18 -7.44 8.27 2.40
C LEU A 18 -7.91 6.85 2.70
N ALA A 19 -8.89 6.71 3.61
CA ALA A 19 -9.42 5.40 4.00
C ALA A 19 -10.01 4.64 2.82
N ILE A 20 -10.71 5.34 1.92
CA ILE A 20 -11.28 4.77 0.70
C ILE A 20 -10.14 4.39 -0.26
N SER A 21 -9.15 5.26 -0.44
CA SER A 21 -8.02 5.00 -1.33
C SER A 21 -7.18 3.79 -0.91
N VAL A 22 -6.98 3.58 0.39
CA VAL A 22 -6.28 2.41 0.93
C VAL A 22 -7.10 1.13 0.72
N ALA A 23 -8.40 1.17 1.01
CA ALA A 23 -9.28 0.03 0.82
C ALA A 23 -9.42 -0.36 -0.68
N SER A 24 -9.54 0.64 -1.56
CA SER A 24 -9.53 0.45 -3.01
C SER A 24 -8.21 -0.15 -3.48
N TYR A 25 -7.07 0.41 -3.06
CA TYR A 25 -5.75 -0.12 -3.39
C TYR A 25 -5.58 -1.59 -2.98
N ALA A 26 -6.00 -1.94 -1.76
CA ALA A 26 -5.94 -3.32 -1.28
C ALA A 26 -6.83 -4.26 -2.09
N THR A 27 -8.04 -3.83 -2.45
CA THR A 27 -8.98 -4.63 -3.22
C THR A 27 -8.52 -4.79 -4.67
N ASP A 28 -8.09 -3.71 -5.31
CA ASP A 28 -7.80 -3.67 -6.74
C ASP A 28 -6.45 -4.32 -7.09
N HIS A 29 -5.47 -4.24 -6.19
CA HIS A 29 -4.09 -4.60 -6.53
C HIS A 29 -3.46 -5.64 -5.62
N LEU A 30 -3.90 -5.77 -4.36
CA LEU A 30 -3.28 -6.72 -3.44
C LEU A 30 -3.94 -8.10 -3.47
N HIS A 31 -5.09 -8.28 -4.12
CA HIS A 31 -5.71 -9.61 -4.22
C HIS A 31 -4.90 -10.58 -5.12
N GLU A 32 -4.08 -10.04 -6.04
CA GLU A 32 -3.21 -10.82 -6.93
C GLU A 32 -1.92 -11.31 -6.24
N TYR A 33 -1.56 -10.71 -5.10
CA TYR A 33 -0.37 -11.03 -4.33
C TYR A 33 -0.83 -11.56 -2.97
N ASP A 34 -0.32 -12.70 -2.50
CA ASP A 34 -0.73 -13.21 -1.19
C ASP A 34 -0.04 -12.41 -0.06
N VAL A 35 -0.43 -11.14 0.09
CA VAL A 35 0.21 -10.15 0.95
C VAL A 35 -0.80 -9.51 1.89
N PHE A 36 -0.31 -8.98 3.01
CA PHE A 36 -1.05 -8.10 3.90
C PHE A 36 -0.28 -6.80 4.12
N VAL A 37 -0.99 -5.83 4.69
CA VAL A 37 -0.57 -4.44 4.77
C VAL A 37 -0.40 -4.03 6.21
N VAL A 38 0.78 -3.53 6.58
CA VAL A 38 1.04 -2.98 7.91
C VAL A 38 1.27 -1.48 7.79
N GLU A 39 0.49 -0.69 8.52
CA GLU A 39 0.70 0.75 8.58
C GLU A 39 2.04 1.04 9.27
N LEU A 40 2.94 1.70 8.55
CA LEU A 40 4.20 2.23 9.08
C LEU A 40 4.06 3.73 9.33
N GLU A 41 4.91 4.22 10.22
CA GLU A 41 4.83 5.55 10.82
C GLU A 41 4.53 6.67 9.78
N CYS A 42 3.54 7.49 10.15
CA CYS A 42 3.04 8.59 9.35
C CYS A 42 3.97 9.80 9.52
N SER A 43 4.68 10.17 8.44
CA SER A 43 5.59 11.33 8.45
C SER A 43 4.95 12.53 7.74
N PRO A 44 5.46 13.76 7.94
CA PRO A 44 5.02 14.92 7.16
C PRO A 44 5.21 14.78 5.64
N HIS A 45 5.95 13.78 5.18
CA HIS A 45 6.27 13.52 3.78
C HIS A 45 5.40 12.42 3.13
N GLY A 46 4.53 11.77 3.92
CA GLY A 46 3.63 10.72 3.46
C GLY A 46 3.43 9.60 4.48
N ILE A 47 2.53 8.68 4.15
CA ILE A 47 2.22 7.49 4.94
C ILE A 47 3.01 6.31 4.37
N GLY A 48 3.82 5.67 5.21
CA GLY A 48 4.48 4.42 4.86
C GLY A 48 3.54 3.25 5.09
N ILE A 49 3.51 2.32 4.15
CA ILE A 49 2.75 1.10 4.25
C ILE A 49 3.71 -0.05 3.97
N GLU A 50 3.97 -0.93 4.94
CA GLU A 50 4.75 -2.14 4.71
C GLU A 50 3.89 -3.19 4.03
N VAL A 51 4.42 -3.79 2.97
CA VAL A 51 3.81 -4.91 2.28
C VAL A 51 4.53 -6.16 2.74
N VAL A 52 3.77 -7.08 3.33
CA VAL A 52 4.32 -8.29 3.93
C VAL A 52 3.71 -9.51 3.25
N ASP A 53 4.55 -10.45 2.86
CA ASP A 53 4.14 -11.76 2.35
C ASP A 53 3.37 -12.53 3.43
N LYS A 54 2.19 -13.07 3.10
CA LYS A 54 1.32 -13.75 4.07
C LYS A 54 1.86 -15.10 4.51
N GLU A 55 2.54 -15.83 3.64
CA GLU A 55 3.03 -17.18 3.96
C GLU A 55 4.29 -17.12 4.83
N THR A 56 5.20 -16.21 4.51
CA THR A 56 6.53 -16.13 5.12
C THR A 56 6.66 -15.03 6.18
N GLY A 57 5.75 -14.05 6.17
CA GLY A 57 5.86 -12.87 7.01
C GLY A 57 7.01 -11.94 6.61
N ALA A 58 7.61 -12.14 5.44
CA ALA A 58 8.73 -11.34 4.97
C ALA A 58 8.25 -10.00 4.41
N ALA A 59 8.92 -8.91 4.79
CA ALA A 59 8.69 -7.60 4.20
C ALA A 59 9.16 -7.60 2.74
N LEU A 60 8.22 -7.38 1.81
CA LEU A 60 8.49 -7.29 0.38
C LEU A 60 8.83 -5.86 -0.05
N GLY A 61 8.50 -4.87 0.79
CA GLY A 61 8.92 -3.48 0.65
C GLY A 61 7.91 -2.51 1.24
N ILE A 62 8.16 -1.21 1.05
CA ILE A 62 7.33 -0.13 1.59
C ILE A 62 6.60 0.53 0.43
N ALA A 63 5.28 0.50 0.47
CA ALA A 63 4.43 1.36 -0.33
C ALA A 63 4.31 2.74 0.33
N THR A 64 4.61 3.80 -0.40
CA THR A 64 4.44 5.16 0.12
C THR A 64 3.19 5.79 -0.46
N ILE A 65 2.39 6.40 0.41
CA ILE A 65 1.26 7.25 0.05
C ILE A 65 1.72 8.71 0.14
N HIS A 66 1.63 9.41 -0.98
CA HIS A 66 1.82 10.85 -1.08
C HIS A 66 0.51 11.54 -1.50
#